data_AF-A0A951AI91-F1
#
_entry.id   AF-A0A951AI91-F1
#
_cell.length_a   1.000
_cell.length_b   1.000
_cell.length_c   1.000
_cell.angle_alpha   90.00
_cell.angle_beta   90.00
_cell.angle_gamma   90.00
#
_symmetry.space_group_name_H-M   'P 1'
#
loop_
_entity.id
_entity.type
_entity.pdbx_description
1 polymer ?
#
loop_
_entity_poly.entity_id
_entity_poly.type
_entity_poly.pdbx_seq_one_letter_code
_entity_poly.pdbx_strand_id
1 'polypeptide(L)' 'MKKLALLFAALFCISGFARTASAIGINIEVGDRPYYTYGPRYWARGAYWCWVPGHWNRHHTFWIHGHYRTC' A
#
# COMPACT_ATOMS: atom_id res chain seq x y z
N MET A 1 -11.13 47.41 -21.39
CA MET A 1 -12.10 46.45 -20.81
C MET A 1 -12.10 45.08 -21.52
N LYS A 2 -12.12 45.01 -22.86
CA LYS A 2 -12.14 43.73 -23.62
C LYS A 2 -10.97 42.76 -23.32
N LYS A 3 -9.75 43.29 -23.15
CA LYS A 3 -8.54 42.48 -22.82
C LYS A 3 -8.62 41.84 -21.42
N LEU A 4 -9.25 42.54 -20.48
CA LEU A 4 -9.43 42.05 -19.10
C LEU A 4 -10.45 40.90 -19.07
N ALA A 5 -11.55 41.03 -19.81
CA ALA A 5 -12.54 39.97 -19.97
C ALA A 5 -11.94 38.70 -20.60
N LEU A 6 -11.02 38.87 -21.55
CA LEU A 6 -10.31 37.74 -22.18
C LEU A 6 -9.41 36.99 -21.18
N LEU A 7 -8.72 37.72 -20.30
CA LEU A 7 -7.89 37.13 -19.24
C LEU A 7 -8.73 36.35 -18.22
N PHE A 8 -9.88 36.89 -17.81
CA PHE A 8 -10.79 36.18 -16.91
C PHE A 8 -11.37 34.91 -17.55
N ALA A 9 -11.74 34.96 -18.83
CA ALA A 9 -12.21 33.78 -19.56
C ALA A 9 -11.12 32.70 -19.64
N ALA A 10 -9.87 33.08 -19.94
CA ALA A 10 -8.74 32.16 -19.99
C ALA A 10 -8.45 31.50 -18.64
N LEU A 11 -8.46 32.28 -17.54
CA LEU A 11 -8.27 31.77 -16.18
C LEU A 11 -9.38 30.81 -15.76
N PHE A 12 -10.63 31.11 -16.12
CA PHE A 12 -11.78 30.26 -15.81
C PHE A 12 -11.67 28.90 -16.51
N CYS A 13 -11.23 28.86 -17.78
CA CYS A 13 -11.01 27.62 -18.51
C CYS A 13 -9.90 26.74 -17.91
N ILE A 14 -8.89 27.32 -17.26
CA ILE A 14 -7.76 26.58 -16.66
C ILE A 14 -8.16 26.00 -15.29
N SER A 15 -9.03 26.67 -14.53
CA SER A 15 -9.43 26.25 -13.18
C SER A 15 -10.30 24.98 -13.11
N GLY A 16 -10.88 24.54 -14.23
CA GLY A 16 -11.71 23.33 -14.29
C GLY A 16 -10.94 22.00 -14.27
N PHE A 17 -9.60 22.04 -14.38
CA PHE A 17 -8.74 20.86 -14.46
C PHE A 17 -8.00 20.56 -13.14
N ALA A 18 -8.67 20.69 -12.00
CA ALA A 18 -8.20 20.02 -10.80
C ALA A 18 -8.42 18.51 -10.97
N ARG A 19 -7.42 17.79 -11.49
CA ARG A 19 -7.40 16.33 -11.44
C ARG A 19 -7.42 15.95 -9.97
N THR A 20 -8.53 15.43 -9.47
CA THR A 20 -8.54 14.71 -8.21
C THR A 20 -7.69 13.46 -8.44
N ALA A 21 -6.44 13.49 -7.99
CA ALA A 21 -5.68 12.27 -7.85
C ALA A 21 -6.41 11.44 -6.79
N SER A 22 -7.19 10.45 -7.21
CA SER A 22 -7.68 9.42 -6.32
C SER A 22 -6.44 8.77 -5.73
N ALA A 23 -6.12 9.09 -4.48
CA ALA A 23 -5.11 8.36 -3.75
C ALA A 23 -5.59 6.91 -3.70
N ILE A 24 -4.97 6.04 -4.51
CA ILE A 24 -5.08 4.60 -4.30
C ILE A 24 -4.44 4.38 -2.94
N GLY A 25 -5.27 4.15 -1.92
CA GLY A 25 -4.82 3.80 -0.60
C GLY A 25 -4.12 2.44 -0.66
N ILE A 26 -2.80 2.44 -0.82
CA ILE A 26 -2.00 1.24 -0.66
C ILE A 26 -1.71 1.10 0.83
N ASN A 27 -2.51 0.26 1.51
CA ASN A 27 -2.23 -0.13 2.89
C ASN A 27 -1.12 -1.19 2.87
N ILE A 28 0.14 -0.75 2.97
CA ILE A 28 1.27 -1.66 3.21
C ILE A 28 1.36 -1.84 4.71
N GLU A 29 0.73 -2.89 5.23
CA GLU A 29 0.88 -3.22 6.64
C GLU A 29 2.32 -3.69 6.88
N VAL A 30 3.02 -2.98 7.75
CA VAL A 30 4.39 -3.30 8.19
C VAL A 30 4.42 -4.56 9.10
N GLY A 31 3.54 -5.53 8.84
CA GLY A 31 3.50 -6.84 9.50
C GLY A 31 4.57 -7.80 8.97
N ASP A 32 5.06 -7.57 7.75
CA ASP A 32 6.05 -8.44 7.09
C ASP A 32 7.50 -8.08 7.44
N ARG A 33 7.72 -7.19 8.41
CA ARG A 33 9.08 -6.83 8.89
C ARG A 33 9.96 -8.03 9.28
N PRO A 34 9.43 -9.11 9.91
CA PRO A 34 10.25 -10.28 10.23
C PRO A 34 10.82 -10.97 8.98
N TYR A 35 10.09 -10.99 7.85
CA TYR A 35 10.59 -11.53 6.59
C TYR A 35 11.85 -10.82 6.12
N TYR A 36 11.85 -9.48 6.15
CA TYR A 36 13.01 -8.70 5.75
C TYR A 36 14.19 -8.83 6.73
N THR A 37 13.95 -9.35 7.94
CA THR A 37 14.98 -9.52 8.96
C THR A 37 15.73 -10.85 8.79
N TYR A 38 15.02 -11.96 8.59
CA TYR A 38 15.62 -13.30 8.55
C TYR A 38 15.54 -13.97 7.17
N GLY A 39 14.82 -13.36 6.22
CA GLY A 39 14.62 -13.89 4.88
C GLY A 39 13.62 -15.05 4.81
N PRO A 40 13.61 -15.81 3.71
CA PRO A 40 12.62 -16.87 3.50
C PRO A 40 12.71 -18.01 4.52
N ARG A 41 13.92 -18.30 5.03
CA ARG A 41 14.18 -19.40 5.97
C ARG A 41 15.36 -19.05 6.88
N TYR A 42 15.30 -19.47 8.15
CA TYR A 42 16.43 -19.38 9.07
C TYR A 42 16.47 -20.58 10.05
N TRP A 43 17.64 -20.87 10.60
CA TRP A 43 17.82 -21.90 11.63
C TRP A 43 17.85 -21.26 13.02
N ALA A 44 16.98 -21.71 13.92
CA ALA A 44 17.00 -21.29 15.31
C ALA A 44 16.37 -22.34 16.22
N ARG A 45 16.91 -22.48 17.43
CA ARG A 45 16.38 -23.38 18.47
C ARG A 45 16.22 -24.84 18.00
N GLY A 46 17.11 -25.30 17.13
CA GLY A 46 17.13 -26.69 16.65
C GLY A 46 16.14 -27.02 15.53
N ALA A 47 15.47 -26.02 14.95
CA ALA A 47 14.55 -26.21 13.84
C ALA A 47 14.75 -25.17 12.73
N TYR A 48 14.32 -25.52 11.51
CA TYR A 48 14.18 -24.56 10.43
C TYR A 48 12.85 -23.82 10.56
N TRP A 49 12.92 -22.51 10.45
CA TRP A 49 11.76 -21.63 10.44
C TRP A 49 11.55 -21.13 9.02
N CYS A 50 10.33 -21.28 8.50
CA CYS A 50 9.93 -20.89 7.15
C CYS A 50 8.93 -19.74 7.23
N TRP A 51 9.12 -18.71 6.40
CA TRP A 51 8.19 -17.59 6.29
C TRP A 51 6.89 -18.04 5.60
N VAL A 52 5.76 -17.68 6.19
CA VAL A 52 4.42 -17.82 5.59
C VAL A 52 3.94 -16.41 5.26
N PRO A 53 3.72 -16.07 3.97
CA PRO A 53 3.16 -14.78 3.59
C PRO A 53 1.80 -14.54 4.23
N GLY A 54 1.52 -13.28 4.55
CA GLY A 54 0.19 -12.88 5.00
C GLY A 54 -0.87 -13.18 3.94
N HIS A 55 -2.09 -13.47 4.38
CA HIS A 55 -3.19 -13.76 3.48
C HIS A 55 -4.54 -13.35 4.07
N TRP A 56 -5.49 -13.06 3.18
CA TRP A 56 -6.86 -12.80 3.57
C TRP A 56 -7.58 -14.10 3.96
N ASN A 57 -8.10 -14.16 5.18
CA ASN A 57 -8.95 -15.25 5.60
C ASN A 57 -10.37 -15.02 5.07
N ARG A 58 -10.80 -15.85 4.12
CA ARG A 58 -12.14 -15.76 3.52
C ARG A 58 -13.27 -16.18 4.46
N HIS A 59 -12.98 -17.01 5.47
CA HIS A 59 -14.00 -17.53 6.39
C HIS A 59 -14.25 -16.60 7.57
N HIS A 60 -13.19 -15.94 8.07
CA HIS A 60 -13.29 -15.04 9.22
C HIS A 60 -13.13 -13.55 8.86
N THR A 61 -13.04 -13.24 7.57
CA THR A 61 -13.06 -11.87 7.00
C THR A 61 -12.03 -10.94 7.64
N PHE A 62 -10.83 -11.45 7.92
CA PHE A 62 -9.72 -10.69 8.46
C PHE A 62 -8.40 -11.04 7.78
N TRP A 63 -7.44 -10.12 7.83
CA TRP A 63 -6.09 -10.33 7.32
C TRP A 63 -5.23 -11.09 8.33
N ILE A 64 -4.66 -12.22 7.91
CA ILE A 64 -3.67 -12.95 8.69
C ILE A 64 -2.30 -12.40 8.32
N HIS A 65 -1.60 -11.79 9.28
CA HIS A 65 -0.25 -11.30 9.06
C HIS A 65 0.74 -12.44 8.78
N GLY A 66 1.79 -12.14 8.00
CA GLY A 66 2.86 -13.09 7.76
C GLY A 66 3.57 -13.46 9.05
N HIS A 67 3.98 -14.73 9.15
CA HIS A 67 4.62 -15.26 10.33
C HIS A 67 5.58 -16.39 9.98
N TYR A 68 6.49 -16.69 10.90
CA TYR A 68 7.32 -17.89 10.79
C TYR A 68 6.63 -19.08 11.45
N ARG A 69 6.79 -20.24 10.84
CA ARG A 69 6.47 -21.54 11.44
C ARG A 69 7.62 -22.51 11.22
N THR A 70 7.67 -23.56 12.02
CA THR A 70 8.56 -24.68 11.75
C THR A 70 8.25 -25.28 10.38
N CYS A 71 9.28 -25.40 9.56
CA CYS A 71 9.34 -26.44 8.55
C CYS A 71 9.76 -27.74 9.24
#